data_AF-A0A3L6E3J2-F1
#
_entry.id   AF-A0A3L6E3J2-F1
#
_cell.length_a   1.000
_cell.length_b   1.000
_cell.length_c   1.000
_cell.angle_alpha   90.00
_cell.angle_beta   90.00
_cell.angle_gamma   90.00
#
_symmetry.space_group_name_H-M   'P 1'
#
loop_
_entity.id
_entity.type
_entity.pdbx_description
1 polymer ?
#
loop_
_entity_poly.entity_id
_entity_poly.type
_entity_poly.pdbx_seq_one_letter_code
_entity_poly.pdbx_strand_id
1 'polypeptide(L)' 'MYNNVVTSVRTNDGDADDFSIRIGLNQRSALTPYLFALVVDEVTRVIQ' A
#
# COMPACT_ATOMS: atom_id res chain seq x y z
N MET A 1 8.67 -6.77 -15.22
CA MET A 1 8.41 -6.44 -13.81
C MET A 1 8.72 -4.97 -13.63
N TYR A 2 7.84 -4.19 -13.02
CA TYR A 2 8.15 -2.80 -12.74
C TYR A 2 9.11 -2.74 -11.55
N ASN A 3 10.39 -2.50 -11.81
CA ASN A 3 11.37 -2.28 -10.75
C ASN A 3 11.28 -0.83 -10.26
N ASN A 4 11.47 -0.62 -8.95
CA ASN A 4 11.50 0.71 -8.32
C ASN A 4 10.19 1.52 -8.38
N VAL A 5 9.03 0.86 -8.43
CA VAL A 5 7.75 1.57 -8.29
C VAL A 5 7.52 1.93 -6.83
N VAL A 6 7.34 3.23 -6.59
CA VAL A 6 6.87 3.79 -5.33
C VAL A 6 5.39 4.17 -5.48
N THR A 7 4.66 4.11 -4.38
CA THR A 7 3.27 4.60 -4.32
C THR A 7 3.09 5.37 -3.02
N SER A 8 2.15 6.32 -3.03
CA SER A 8 1.67 7.03 -1.84
C SER A 8 0.16 6.84 -1.70
N VAL A 9 -0.38 7.12 -0.51
CA VAL A 9 -1.83 7.14 -0.25
C VAL A 9 -2.29 8.58 -0.13
N ARG A 10 -3.25 9.01 -0.95
CA ARG A 10 -3.85 10.34 -0.82
C ARG A 10 -4.92 10.34 0.27
N THR A 11 -4.72 11.20 1.28
CA THR A 11 -5.66 11.46 2.37
C THR A 11 -6.26 12.86 2.23
N ASN A 12 -7.23 13.21 3.08
CA ASN A 12 -7.77 14.58 3.14
C ASN A 12 -6.71 15.61 3.58
N ASP A 13 -5.67 15.16 4.31
CA ASP A 13 -4.61 16.03 4.83
C ASP A 13 -3.39 16.11 3.88
N GLY A 14 -3.47 15.45 2.73
CA GLY A 14 -2.39 15.36 1.74
C GLY A 14 -1.98 13.92 1.44
N ASP A 15 -0.90 13.77 0.68
CA ASP A 15 -0.34 12.46 0.35
C ASP A 15 0.53 11.95 1.50
N ALA A 16 0.37 10.67 1.86
CA ALA A 16 1.22 9.98 2.82
C ALA A 16 2.60 9.69 2.22
N ASP A 17 3.57 9.38 3.08
CA ASP A 17 4.94 9.04 2.66
C ASP A 17 4.97 7.90 1.64
N ASP A 18 5.88 8.04 0.66
CA ASP A 18 6.08 7.04 -0.38
C ASP A 18 6.55 5.71 0.21
N PHE A 19 5.94 4.61 -0.24
CA PHE A 19 6.39 3.26 0.08
C PHE A 19 6.58 2.41 -1.19
N SER A 20 7.59 1.55 -1.17
CA SER A 20 7.94 0.70 -2.31
C SER A 20 7.10 -0.57 -2.35
N ILE A 21 6.41 -0.85 -3.46
CA ILE A 21 5.74 -2.14 -3.70
C ILE A 21 6.73 -3.09 -4.38
N ARG A 22 7.29 -4.03 -3.62
CA ARG A 22 8.26 -5.04 -4.14
C ARG A 22 7.64 -6.36 -4.58
N ILE A 23 6.31 -6.44 -4.66
CA ILE A 23 5.61 -7.68 -4.97
C ILE A 23 5.59 -7.88 -6.50
N GLY A 24 5.98 -9.08 -6.95
CA GLY A 24 5.81 -9.54 -8.34
C GLY A 24 4.33 -9.69 -8.69
N LEU A 25 3.64 -8.56 -8.84
CA LEU A 25 2.20 -8.49 -9.11
C LEU A 25 1.91 -9.05 -10.50
N ASN A 26 1.25 -10.20 -10.53
CA ASN A 26 0.57 -10.69 -11.71
C ASN A 26 -0.72 -9.87 -11.86
N GLN A 27 -0.93 -9.27 -13.03
CA GLN A 27 -1.73 -8.05 -13.31
C GLN A 27 -3.23 -8.09 -12.96
N ARG A 28 -3.75 -9.09 -12.25
CA ARG A 28 -5.21 -9.28 -12.13
C ARG A 28 -5.84 -9.25 -10.75
N SER A 29 -5.14 -9.46 -9.62
CA SER A 29 -5.91 -9.49 -8.35
C SER A 29 -5.14 -9.46 -7.02
N ALA A 30 -3.81 -9.36 -6.98
CA ALA A 30 -3.09 -9.41 -5.70
C ALA A 30 -2.84 -8.02 -5.07
N LEU A 31 -3.13 -6.93 -5.78
CA LEU A 31 -2.95 -5.57 -5.26
C LEU A 31 -4.04 -5.21 -4.24
N THR A 32 -5.30 -5.57 -4.50
CA THR A 32 -6.42 -5.26 -3.59
C THR A 32 -6.29 -5.94 -2.23
N PRO A 33 -5.96 -7.25 -2.13
CA PRO A 33 -5.70 -7.89 -0.84
C PRO A 33 -4.49 -7.30 -0.11
N TYR A 34 -3.45 -6.88 -0.83
CA TYR A 34 -2.27 -6.26 -0.24
C TYR A 34 -2.57 -4.88 0.35
N LEU A 35 -3.29 -4.03 -0.39
CA LEU A 35 -3.76 -2.73 0.11
C LEU A 35 -4.71 -2.90 1.31
N PHE A 36 -5.59 -3.91 1.28
CA PHE A 36 -6.46 -4.21 2.42
C PHE A 36 -5.65 -4.59 3.67
N ALA A 37 -4.65 -5.47 3.52
CA ALA A 37 -3.77 -5.86 4.63
C ALA A 37 -2.97 -4.66 5.19
N LEU A 38 -2.46 -3.77 4.32
CA LEU A 38 -1.77 -2.54 4.71
C LEU A 38 -2.67 -1.61 5.54
N VAL A 39 -3.90 -1.37 5.09
CA VAL A 39 -4.85 -0.51 5.82
C VAL A 39 -5.20 -1.11 7.18
N VAL A 40 -5.43 -2.42 7.26
CA VAL A 40 -5.76 -3.10 8.52
C VAL A 40 -4.59 -3.07 9.50
N ASP A 41 -3.35 -3.29 9.03
CA ASP A 41 -2.15 -3.21 9.87
C ASP A 41 -1.99 -1.82 10.50
N GLU A 42 -2.09 -0.75 9.69
CA GLU A 42 -1.93 0.62 10.18
C GLU A 42 -3.06 1.03 11.13
N VAL A 43 -4.31 0.67 10.84
CA VAL A 43 -5.44 0.89 11.76
C VAL A 43 -5.24 0.14 13.08
N THR A 44 -4.69 -1.08 13.05
CA THR A 44 -4.43 -1.86 14.27
C THR A 44 -3.37 -1.19 15.15
N ARG A 45 -2.34 -0.58 14.54
CA ARG A 45 -1.27 0.13 15.27
C ARG A 45 -1.77 1.38 16.00
N VAL A 46 -2.85 2.00 15.52
CA VAL A 46 -3.48 3.18 16.15
C VAL A 46 -4.40 2.79 17.33
N ILE A 47 -4.90 1.56 17.34
CA ILE A 47 -5.86 1.08 18.35
C ILE A 47 -5.16 0.42 19.55
N GLN A 48 -3.92 -0.07 19.40
CA GLN A 48 -3.11 -0.65 20.49
C GLN A 48 -2.57 0.42 21.45
#